data_AF-A0A942IJB5-F1
#
_entry.id   AF-A0A942IJB5-F1
#
_cell.length_a   1.000
_cell.length_b   1.000
_cell.length_c   1.000
_cell.angle_alpha   90.00
_cell.angle_beta   90.00
_cell.angle_gamma   90.00
#
_symmetry.space_group_name_H-M   'P 1'
#
loop_
_entity.id
_entity.type
_entity.pdbx_description
1 polymer ?
#
loop_
_entity_poly.entity_id
_entity_poly.type
_entity_poly.pdbx_seq_one_letter_code
_entity_poly.pdbx_strand_id
1 'polypeptide(L)' 'MSEIDAEVVRRLVTGRKNDGRAVYDPQAKAEVVRACLKPGVSVARMALQCGINANLLRRWITQSMGADMKASRAS' A
#
# COMPACT_ATOMS: atom_id res chain seq x y z
N MET A 1 -4.78 0.03 18.52
CA MET A 1 -5.23 -0.51 17.23
C MET A 1 -4.60 0.33 16.15
N SER A 2 -3.89 -0.27 15.19
CA SER A 2 -3.14 0.46 14.17
C SER A 2 -4.09 1.03 13.12
N GLU A 3 -4.72 2.16 13.42
CA GLU A 3 -5.35 2.99 12.39
C GLU A 3 -4.24 3.42 11.43
N ILE A 4 -4.35 3.01 10.16
CA ILE A 4 -3.68 3.79 9.14
C ILE A 4 -4.33 5.15 9.17
N ASP A 5 -3.51 6.20 9.24
CA ASP A 5 -4.01 7.56 9.28
C ASP A 5 -4.90 7.79 8.05
N ALA A 6 -6.16 8.15 8.28
CA ALA A 6 -7.14 8.32 7.20
C ALA A 6 -6.65 9.36 6.17
N GLU A 7 -5.73 10.24 6.57
CA GLU A 7 -5.00 11.17 5.71
C GLU A 7 -4.15 10.43 4.64
N VAL A 8 -3.42 9.39 5.04
CA VAL A 8 -2.59 8.56 4.14
C VAL A 8 -3.47 7.84 3.13
N VAL A 9 -4.64 7.36 3.57
CA VAL A 9 -5.64 6.76 2.69
C VAL A 9 -6.19 7.77 1.68
N ARG A 10 -6.50 8.99 2.13
CA ARG A 10 -6.99 10.07 1.26
C ARG A 10 -5.98 10.48 0.20
N ARG A 11 -4.70 10.49 0.55
CA ARG A 11 -3.59 10.83 -0.37
C ARG A 11 -3.15 9.66 -1.23
N LEU A 12 -3.62 8.44 -0.96
CA LEU A 12 -3.21 7.24 -1.69
C LEU A 12 -3.57 7.32 -3.18
N VAL A 13 -4.68 7.94 -3.55
CA VAL A 13 -5.12 8.09 -4.94
C VAL A 13 -4.91 9.52 -5.41
N THR A 14 -3.84 9.76 -6.17
CA THR A 14 -3.51 11.08 -6.76
C THR A 14 -4.38 11.42 -7.97
N GLY A 15 -4.98 10.42 -8.62
CA GLY A 15 -5.89 10.65 -9.73
C GLY A 15 -6.23 9.38 -10.48
N ARG A 16 -6.91 9.51 -11.62
CA ARG A 16 -7.16 8.42 -12.57
C ARG A 16 -6.54 8.77 -13.91
N LYS A 17 -5.82 7.83 -14.51
CA LYS A 17 -5.38 7.95 -15.90
C LYS A 17 -6.58 7.82 -16.84
N ASN A 18 -6.44 8.32 -18.07
CA ASN A 18 -7.45 8.21 -19.12
C ASN A 18 -7.81 6.74 -19.46
N ASP A 19 -6.91 5.80 -19.10
CA ASP A 19 -7.06 4.35 -19.23
C ASP A 19 -7.92 3.71 -18.10
N GLY A 20 -8.51 4.51 -17.20
CA GLY A 20 -9.27 4.04 -16.03
C GLY A 20 -8.41 3.52 -14.86
N ARG A 21 -7.09 3.45 -15.03
CA ARG A 21 -6.16 3.03 -13.97
C ARG A 21 -5.99 4.15 -12.94
N ALA A 22 -6.26 3.86 -11.67
CA ALA A 22 -5.95 4.75 -10.57
C ALA A 22 -4.42 4.96 -10.46
N VAL A 23 -4.01 6.22 -10.33
CA VAL A 23 -2.64 6.62 -10.02
C VAL A 23 -2.51 6.67 -8.52
N TYR A 24 -1.58 5.89 -8.00
CA TYR A 24 -1.32 5.83 -6.58
C TYR A 24 -0.08 6.63 -6.23
N ASP A 25 -0.16 7.39 -5.15
CA ASP A 25 1.00 8.07 -4.62
C ASP A 25 2.01 7.05 -4.06
N PRO A 26 3.27 7.07 -4.50
CA PRO A 26 4.26 6.08 -4.09
C PRO A 26 4.62 6.18 -2.60
N GLN A 27 4.57 7.37 -2.00
CA GLN A 27 4.85 7.57 -0.59
C GLN A 27 3.69 7.02 0.25
N ALA A 28 2.46 7.41 -0.06
CA ALA A 28 1.27 6.88 0.62
C ALA A 28 1.17 5.35 0.48
N LYS A 29 1.48 4.80 -0.70
CA LYS A 29 1.55 3.34 -0.91
C LYS A 29 2.56 2.67 0.02
N ALA A 30 3.76 3.23 0.17
CA ALA A 30 4.79 2.68 1.05
C ALA A 30 4.36 2.73 2.52
N GLU A 31 3.71 3.81 2.96
CA GLU A 31 3.16 3.94 4.31
C GLU A 31 2.06 2.90 4.58
N VAL A 32 1.15 2.72 3.62
CA VAL A 32 0.09 1.68 3.73
C VAL A 32 0.70 0.29 3.82
N VAL A 33 1.71 -0.02 3.01
CA VAL A 33 2.42 -1.31 3.06
C VAL A 33 3.11 -1.49 4.40
N ARG A 34 3.86 -0.50 4.89
CA ARG A 34 4.54 -0.55 6.20
C ARG A 34 3.56 -0.76 7.35
N ALA A 35 2.40 -0.13 7.30
CA ALA A 35 1.36 -0.34 8.29
C ALA A 35 0.78 -1.78 8.23
N CYS A 36 0.61 -2.34 7.03
CA CYS A 36 0.16 -3.72 6.85
C CYS A 36 1.19 -4.77 7.27
N LEU A 37 2.48 -4.41 7.34
CA LEU A 37 3.54 -5.28 7.84
C LEU A 37 3.56 -5.40 9.37
N LYS A 38 2.81 -4.56 10.09
CA LYS A 38 2.73 -4.65 11.55
C LYS A 38 1.95 -5.91 11.99
N PRO A 39 2.42 -6.65 13.00
CA PRO A 39 1.72 -7.82 13.52
C PRO A 39 0.34 -7.42 14.08
N GLY A 40 -0.69 -8.21 13.75
CA GLY A 40 -2.07 -7.96 14.16
C GLY A 40 -2.88 -7.06 13.22
N VAL A 41 -2.31 -6.62 12.08
CA VAL A 41 -3.03 -5.85 11.07
C VAL A 41 -3.62 -6.77 10.00
N SER A 42 -4.94 -6.65 9.78
CA SER A 42 -5.62 -7.38 8.69
C SER A 42 -5.57 -6.60 7.39
N VAL A 43 -4.87 -7.14 6.39
CA VAL A 43 -4.75 -6.58 5.05
C VAL A 43 -6.12 -6.38 4.39
N ALA A 44 -7.06 -7.30 4.60
CA ALA A 44 -8.41 -7.19 4.04
C ALA A 44 -9.19 -6.01 4.63
N ARG A 45 -9.15 -5.85 5.96
CA ARG A 45 -9.74 -4.68 6.64
C ARG A 45 -9.12 -3.38 6.13
N MET A 46 -7.81 -3.39 5.93
CA MET A 46 -7.09 -2.21 5.48
C MET A 46 -7.41 -1.84 4.03
N ALA A 47 -7.56 -2.82 3.16
CA ALA A 47 -8.01 -2.61 1.80
C ALA A 47 -9.42 -2.00 1.75
N LEU A 48 -10.34 -2.47 2.61
CA LEU A 48 -11.68 -1.90 2.73
C LEU A 48 -11.64 -0.45 3.21
N GLN A 49 -10.82 -0.14 4.22
CA GLN A 49 -10.65 1.23 4.72
C GLN A 49 -10.04 2.16 3.66
N CYS A 50 -9.15 1.62 2.83
CA CYS A 50 -8.58 2.32 1.69
C CYS A 50 -9.51 2.40 0.47
N GLY A 51 -10.62 1.66 0.44
CA GLY A 51 -11.46 1.52 -0.76
C GLY A 51 -10.73 0.87 -1.95
N ILE A 52 -9.66 0.09 -1.70
CA ILE A 52 -8.88 -0.59 -2.74
C ILE A 52 -9.09 -2.10 -2.68
N ASN A 53 -8.72 -2.79 -3.76
CA ASN A 53 -8.77 -4.24 -3.80
C ASN A 53 -7.72 -4.86 -2.86
N ALA A 54 -8.12 -5.79 -1.99
CA ALA A 54 -7.22 -6.49 -1.08
C ALA A 54 -6.10 -7.26 -1.81
N ASN A 55 -6.37 -7.79 -3.01
CA ASN A 55 -5.34 -8.42 -3.83
C ASN A 55 -4.30 -7.41 -4.32
N LEU A 56 -4.69 -6.17 -4.62
CA LEU A 56 -3.77 -5.12 -5.02
C LEU A 56 -2.81 -4.78 -3.86
N LEU A 57 -3.35 -4.61 -2.66
CA LEU A 57 -2.57 -4.35 -1.46
C LEU A 57 -1.60 -5.49 -1.15
N ARG A 58 -2.06 -6.75 -1.27
CA ARG A 58 -1.19 -7.94 -1.11
C ARG A 58 -0.04 -7.95 -2.11
N ARG A 59 -0.31 -7.61 -3.38
CA ARG A 59 0.73 -7.47 -4.42
C ARG A 59 1.74 -6.38 -4.10
N TRP A 60 1.31 -5.27 -3.49
CA TRP A 60 2.21 -4.19 -3.07
C TRP A 60 3.12 -4.61 -1.93
N ILE A 61 2.58 -5.33 -0.94
CA ILE A 61 3.36 -5.90 0.17
C ILE A 61 4.43 -6.85 -0.39
N THR A 62 4.06 -7.81 -1.24
CA THR A 62 5.01 -8.73 -1.87
C THR A 62 6.05 -8.03 -2.73
N GLN A 63 5.66 -7.01 -3.51
CA GLN A 63 6.61 -6.20 -4.29
C GLN A 63 7.56 -5.41 -3.39
N SER A 64 7.08 -4.86 -2.27
CA SER A 64 7.92 -4.12 -1.34
C SER A 64 8.93 -5.04 -0.65
N MET A 65 8.52 -6.24 -0.24
CA MET A 65 9.43 -7.26 0.32
C MET A 65 10.47 -7.71 -0.73
N GLY A 66 10.08 -7.85 -1.99
CA GLY A 66 11.00 -8.20 -3.08
C GLY A 66 11.90 -7.05 -3.54
N ALA A 67 11.44 -5.80 -3.45
CA ALA A 67 12.23 -4.61 -3.74
C ALA A 67 13.28 -4.35 -2.67
N ASP A 68 12.94 -4.61 -1.39
CA ASP A 68 13.87 -4.57 -0.27
C ASP A 68 14.99 -5.62 -0.43
N MET A 69 14.65 -6.81 -0.95
CA MET A 69 15.63 -7.84 -1.33
C MET A 69 16.51 -7.43 -2.53
N LYS A 70 16.01 -6.58 -3.43
CA LYS A 70 16.82 -6.01 -4.53
C LYS A 70 17.77 -4.92 -4.05
N ALA A 71 17.36 -4.13 -3.05
CA ALA A 71 18.20 -3.11 -2.42
C ALA A 71 19.35 -3.73 -1.60
N SER A 72 19.12 -4.86 -0.93
CA SER A 72 20.13 -5.60 -0.16
C SER A 72 21.13 -6.40 -1.01
N ARG A 73 20.86 -6.59 -2.31
CA ARG A 73 21.81 -7.23 -3.25
C ARG A 73 22.72 -6.22 -3.98
N ALA A 74 22.51 -4.93 -3.75
CA ALA A 74 23.30 -3.83 -4.32
C ALA A 74 24.29 -3.21 -3.32
N SER A 75 24.55 -3.88 -2.18
CA SER A 75 25.59 -3.50 -1.20
C SER A 75 26.86 -4.31 -1.37
#